data_AF-A0A2A4QF65-F1
#
_entry.id   AF-A0A2A4QF65-F1
#
_cell.length_a   1.000
_cell.length_b   1.000
_cell.length_c   1.000
_cell.angle_alpha   90.00
_cell.angle_beta   90.00
_cell.angle_gamma   90.00
#
_symmetry.space_group_name_H-M   'P 1'
#
loop_
_entity.id
_entity.type
_entity.pdbx_description
1 polymer ?
#
loop_
_entity_poly.entity_id
_entity_poly.type
_entity_poly.pdbx_seq_one_letter_code
_entity_poly.pdbx_strand_id
1 'polypeptide(L)' 'MEDAISKKQKNLIVIHGVGKGTLRAAVRKILDDYPHITYCDASYSTYGYGATEVIFE' A
#
# COMPACT_ATOMS: atom_id res chain seq x y z
N MET A 1 -4.81 -7.55 4.14
CA MET A 1 -4.84 -6.28 4.90
C MET A 1 -5.17 -6.59 6.36
N GLU A 2 -6.32 -7.20 6.59
CA GLU A 2 -6.82 -7.92 7.76
C GLU A 2 -5.75 -8.72 8.51
N ASP A 3 -4.96 -9.52 7.80
CA ASP A 3 -3.86 -10.29 8.38
C ASP A 3 -2.78 -9.40 9.02
N ALA A 4 -2.47 -8.26 8.42
CA ALA A 4 -1.49 -7.30 8.94
C ALA A 4 -2.04 -6.56 10.17
N ILE A 5 -3.33 -6.17 10.14
CA ILE A 5 -4.04 -5.54 11.27
C ILE A 5 -4.11 -6.50 12.46
N SER A 6 -4.56 -7.73 12.25
CA SER A 6 -4.69 -8.73 13.31
C SER A 6 -3.35 -9.05 13.98
N LYS A 7 -2.25 -9.04 13.20
CA LYS A 7 -0.88 -9.22 13.68
C LYS A 7 -0.23 -7.94 14.21
N LYS A 8 -0.95 -6.82 14.23
CA LYS A 8 -0.44 -5.50 14.64
C LYS A 8 0.89 -5.15 13.96
N GLN A 9 0.98 -5.44 12.67
CA GLN A 9 2.11 -4.99 11.85
C GLN A 9 2.14 -3.45 11.90
N LYS A 10 3.33 -2.87 11.78
CA LYS A 10 3.47 -1.40 11.75
C LYS A 10 3.17 -0.82 10.36
N ASN A 11 3.55 -1.55 9.31
CA ASN A 11 3.36 -1.17 7.93
C ASN A 11 3.18 -2.41 7.03
N LEU A 12 2.75 -2.16 5.80
CA LEU A 12 2.59 -3.16 4.73
C LEU A 12 3.03 -2.54 3.40
N ILE A 13 3.86 -3.25 2.64
CA ILE A 13 4.25 -2.85 1.28
C ILE A 13 3.40 -3.63 0.27
N VAL A 14 2.60 -2.91 -0.51
CA VAL A 14 1.79 -3.48 -1.58
C VAL A 14 2.53 -3.31 -2.91
N ILE A 15 3.10 -4.39 -3.43
CA ILE A 15 3.79 -4.40 -4.73
C ILE A 15 2.75 -4.64 -5.83
N HIS A 16 2.54 -3.63 -6.68
CA HIS A 16 1.59 -3.68 -7.79
C HIS A 16 2.26 -3.54 -9.17
N GLY A 17 3.58 -3.33 -9.21
CA GLY A 17 4.32 -3.10 -10.46
C GLY A 17 4.10 -1.70 -11.05
N VAL A 18 4.88 -1.35 -12.06
CA VAL A 18 4.91 0.01 -12.64
C VAL A 18 3.76 0.19 -13.65
N GLY A 19 3.76 -0.60 -14.74
CA GLY A 19 2.68 -0.65 -15.73
C GLY A 19 2.15 0.72 -16.18
N LYS A 20 0.85 0.78 -16.48
CA LYS A 20 0.11 2.03 -16.76
C LYS A 20 -0.54 2.64 -15.51
N GLY A 21 -0.25 2.12 -14.32
CA GLY A 21 -0.87 2.56 -13.06
C GLY A 21 -2.28 2.03 -12.77
N THR A 22 -2.84 1.14 -13.61
CA THR A 22 -4.19 0.57 -13.39
C THR A 22 -4.30 -0.17 -12.05
N LEU A 23 -3.33 -1.03 -11.71
CA LEU A 23 -3.35 -1.76 -10.44
C LEU A 23 -3.07 -0.84 -9.25
N ARG A 24 -2.18 0.15 -9.39
CA ARG A 24 -1.94 1.20 -8.37
C ARG A 24 -3.24 1.93 -8.01
N ALA A 25 -4.01 2.35 -9.00
CA ALA A 25 -5.27 3.06 -8.79
C ALA A 25 -6.31 2.16 -8.10
N ALA A 26 -6.42 0.90 -8.51
CA ALA A 26 -7.32 -0.06 -7.88
C ALA A 26 -6.93 -0.36 -6.42
N VAL A 27 -5.64 -0.54 -6.14
CA VAL A 27 -5.11 -0.72 -4.77
C VAL A 27 -5.48 0.47 -3.90
N ARG A 28 -5.19 1.70 -4.35
CA ARG A 28 -5.47 2.91 -3.58
C ARG A 28 -6.96 3.08 -3.28
N LYS A 29 -7.82 2.80 -4.27
CA LYS A 29 -9.28 2.80 -4.07
C LYS A 29 -9.73 1.81 -2.99
N ILE A 30 -9.12 0.63 -2.90
CA ILE A 30 -9.41 -0.34 -1.83
C ILE A 30 -8.89 0.18 -0.49
N LEU A 31 -7.71 0.82 -0.46
CA LEU A 31 -7.14 1.36 0.78
C LEU A 31 -7.95 2.52 1.36
N ASP A 32 -8.65 3.29 0.51
CA ASP A 32 -9.55 4.37 0.96
C ASP A 32 -10.70 3.87 1.84
N ASP A 33 -11.07 2.58 1.75
CA ASP A 33 -12.14 1.96 2.55
C ASP A 33 -11.65 1.51 3.95
N TYR A 34 -10.34 1.55 4.23
CA TYR A 34 -9.79 1.15 5.52
C TYR A 34 -9.62 2.37 6.43
N PRO A 35 -10.42 2.50 7.51
CA PRO A 35 -10.17 3.52 8.51
C PRO A 35 -8.87 3.22 9.26
N HIS A 36 -8.22 4.27 9.80
CA HIS A 36 -7.01 4.17 10.63
C HIS A 36 -5.75 3.67 9.90
N ILE A 37 -5.67 3.95 8.60
CA ILE A 37 -4.43 3.77 7.85
C ILE A 37 -4.08 5.06 7.12
N THR A 38 -2.79 5.24 6.86
CA THR A 38 -2.30 6.20 5.86
C THR A 38 -1.49 5.44 4.82
N TYR A 39 -1.42 5.95 3.60
CA TYR A 39 -0.62 5.31 2.56
C TYR A 39 0.04 6.32 1.61
N CYS A 40 1.20 5.94 1.08
CA CYS A 40 1.98 6.74 0.13
C CYS A 40 2.73 5.85 -0.86
N ASP A 41 3.42 6.44 -1.83
CA ASP A 41 4.33 5.64 -2.67
C ASP A 41 5.49 5.14 -1.81
N ALA A 42 5.81 3.85 -1.93
CA ALA A 42 6.93 3.27 -1.21
C ALA A 42 8.28 3.80 -1.75
N SER A 43 9.36 3.46 -1.04
CA SER A 43 10.73 3.86 -1.42
C SER A 43 11.03 3.64 -2.91
N TYR A 44 11.27 4.74 -3.63
CA TYR A 44 11.60 4.71 -5.06
C TYR A 44 12.91 3.97 -5.33
N SER A 45 13.91 4.10 -4.46
CA SER A 45 15.20 3.41 -4.65
C SER A 45 15.07 1.89 -4.57
N THR A 46 14.03 1.39 -3.89
CA THR A 46 13.80 -0.04 -3.69
C THR A 46 12.80 -0.61 -4.69
N TYR A 47 11.70 0.10 -4.97
CA TYR A 47 10.57 -0.43 -5.74
C TYR A 47 10.25 0.38 -7.01
N GLY A 48 10.99 1.45 -7.29
CA GLY A 48 10.58 2.45 -8.28
C GLY A 48 9.19 2.99 -7.99
N TYR A 49 8.36 3.15 -9.01
CA TYR A 49 6.92 3.49 -8.86
C TYR A 49 6.03 2.26 -8.61
N GLY A 50 6.61 1.10 -8.32
CA GLY A 50 5.92 -0.19 -8.34
C GLY A 50 5.24 -0.60 -7.04
N ALA A 51 5.27 0.22 -6.00
CA ALA A 51 4.72 -0.14 -4.70
C ALA A 51 4.10 1.04 -3.93
N THR A 52 3.12 0.70 -3.09
CA THR A 52 2.47 1.61 -2.13
C THR A 52 2.82 1.13 -0.72
N GLU A 53 3.31 2.01 0.14
CA GLU A 53 3.50 1.75 1.56
C GLU A 53 2.24 2.16 2.32
N VAL A 54 1.74 1.24 3.14
CA VAL A 54 0.61 1.45 4.05
C VAL A 54 1.15 1.47 5.47
N ILE A 55 0.74 2.46 6.25
CA ILE A 55 1.13 2.68 7.64
C ILE A 55 -0.14 2.55 8.49
N PHE A 56 -0.09 1.70 9.51
CA PHE A 56 -1.21 1.47 10.41
C PHE A 56 -1.11 2.41 11.63
N GLU A 57 -2.23 3.06 11.99
CA GLU A 57 -2.35 3.89 13.19
C GLU A 57 -2.57 3.06 14.47
#